data_AF-A0A9Q0PVC0-F1
#
_entry.id   AF-A0A9Q0PVC0-F1
#
_cell.length_a   1.000
_cell.length_b   1.000
_cell.length_c   1.000
_cell.angle_alpha   90.00
_cell.angle_beta   90.00
_cell.angle_gamma   90.00
#
_symmetry.space_group_name_H-M   'P 1'
#
loop_
_entity.id
_entity.type
_entity.pdbx_description
1 polymer ?
#
loop_
_entity_poly.entity_id
_entity_poly.type
_entity_poly.pdbx_seq_one_letter_code
_entity_poly.pdbx_strand_id
1 'polypeptide(L)'
;MRILISLVSSSTSTGLHLLSVSRRLHTKISPFSTLIGLKPPPAMATSEDSLRRSLAEKQSSIESQGNTVRALKAANAEKATVDEAIEKLNALKLDKSVMEKQLQAAVNGNGPDGSINKEAFRQAVVNTLERRLFYIPSFKIYRGVAGLYDYGPPGCAVKSNVLSFWRQHFVLEENMLEVDCPCVTPEAVLKASGHVDKFTDLMVKDEKTGTCYRADHLLKDFCNEKIQKDLSISAEKAAELKHVLAMLDDLSAEELGAKIKEYGITAPDTKNPLSDPYPFNLMFQTSIGPSGLSPGYMRPETAQGIFVNFKDLYYYNGNKLPFAAAQIGQAFRNEISPRQGLLRVREFTLAEIEHFVDPEYKSHPKYSEVADLEFLMFPREQQISAQSAKKIQLGEAVSKGIVNNETLGYFIGRVYLFLTRLGIDKDRLRFRQHLANEMAHYAADCWDAEIESSYGWIECVGIADRSAYDLHAHTEKSGVPLVAHEKFSEPKEVEKLVIAPVKKELGLAFKGNQKKVVEALEAMNEKEALDMKASLETKGVVEFYVCTLGENVSIKKNMVSISKEKKKEHQRTFTPSVIEPSFGIGRIIYCLYEHSFLHEAQ
;
A
#
# COMPACT_ATOMS: atom_id res chain seq x y z
N MET A 1 -5.20 26.79 38.11
CA MET A 1 -4.85 27.37 39.43
C MET A 1 -3.36 27.67 39.41
N ARG A 2 -3.01 28.90 39.78
CA ARG A 2 -1.79 29.68 39.45
C ARG A 2 -0.43 29.05 39.80
N ILE A 3 0.58 29.43 39.00
CA ILE A 3 2.00 29.80 39.31
C ILE A 3 2.88 29.28 38.13
N LEU A 4 3.75 30.01 37.41
CA LEU A 4 4.48 31.28 37.56
C LEU A 4 4.83 31.83 36.14
N ILE A 5 4.93 33.15 35.97
CA ILE A 5 5.39 33.86 34.75
C ILE A 5 6.66 34.67 35.11
N SER A 6 7.55 34.84 34.12
CA SER A 6 8.51 35.97 33.90
C SER A 6 10.01 35.67 34.09
N LEU A 7 10.76 35.74 32.98
CA LEU A 7 11.87 36.70 32.81
C LEU A 7 12.26 36.84 31.32
N VAL A 8 12.65 38.06 30.96
CA VAL A 8 12.79 38.61 29.61
C VAL A 8 14.24 39.08 29.38
N SER A 9 14.65 39.08 28.10
CA SER A 9 15.64 39.94 27.39
C SER A 9 17.13 39.59 27.30
N SER A 10 17.53 39.39 26.04
CA SER A 10 18.61 40.04 25.26
C SER A 10 20.09 39.86 25.60
N SER A 11 20.85 39.36 24.61
CA SER A 11 22.14 39.94 24.21
C SER A 11 22.52 39.59 22.77
N THR A 12 23.22 40.53 22.14
CA THR A 12 23.48 40.80 20.72
C THR A 12 24.69 40.11 20.09
N SER A 13 24.60 39.98 18.75
CA SER A 13 25.61 39.97 17.66
C SER A 13 27.12 39.77 17.91
N THR A 14 27.69 38.85 17.12
CA THR A 14 28.94 38.95 16.32
C THR A 14 28.89 37.75 15.35
N GLY A 15 28.99 37.81 14.02
CA GLY A 15 29.66 38.76 13.13
C GLY A 15 31.05 38.25 12.76
N LEU A 16 31.19 37.28 11.84
CA LEU A 16 32.45 37.05 11.12
C LEU A 16 32.22 36.54 9.69
N HIS A 17 32.68 37.36 8.74
CA HIS A 17 32.81 37.10 7.31
C HIS A 17 33.88 36.05 7.02
N LEU A 18 33.66 35.21 6.00
CA LEU A 18 34.73 34.80 5.08
C LEU A 18 34.17 34.55 3.68
N LEU A 19 34.73 35.29 2.73
CA LEU A 19 34.41 35.33 1.30
C LEU A 19 35.51 34.61 0.50
N SER A 20 35.07 34.00 -0.61
CA SER A 20 35.84 33.65 -1.81
C SER A 20 36.79 32.44 -1.69
N VAL A 21 36.99 31.56 -2.67
CA VAL A 21 37.19 31.80 -4.11
C VAL A 21 36.73 30.59 -4.94
N SER A 22 36.16 30.90 -6.09
CA SER A 22 35.76 30.04 -7.21
C SER A 22 36.94 29.35 -7.90
N ARG A 23 36.81 28.07 -8.28
CA ARG A 23 37.49 27.53 -9.48
C ARG A 23 36.58 26.60 -10.27
N ARG A 24 36.18 27.09 -11.44
CA ARG A 24 35.66 26.33 -12.57
C ARG A 24 36.75 25.40 -13.11
N LEU A 25 36.36 24.19 -13.50
CA LEU A 25 36.98 23.46 -14.60
C LEU A 25 35.87 22.78 -15.40
N HIS A 26 35.66 23.33 -16.60
CA HIS A 26 34.95 22.68 -17.69
C HIS A 26 35.91 21.72 -18.38
N THR A 27 35.48 20.48 -18.61
CA THR A 27 35.90 19.71 -19.79
C THR A 27 34.71 18.88 -20.28
N LYS A 28 34.25 19.22 -21.48
CA LYS A 28 33.36 18.44 -22.33
C LYS A 28 34.07 17.15 -22.76
N ILE A 29 33.35 16.04 -22.89
CA ILE A 29 33.38 15.09 -24.03
C ILE A 29 32.09 14.24 -23.95
N SER A 30 31.46 14.04 -25.11
CA SER A 30 30.24 13.25 -25.38
C SER A 30 30.63 11.97 -26.16
N PRO A 31 29.70 11.14 -26.66
CA PRO A 31 29.28 9.85 -26.11
C PRO A 31 29.80 8.66 -26.94
N PHE A 32 29.95 7.48 -26.34
CA PHE A 32 30.06 6.24 -27.12
C PHE A 32 29.30 5.10 -26.44
N SER A 33 28.24 4.69 -27.14
CA SER A 33 27.60 3.39 -27.04
C SER A 33 28.57 2.30 -27.53
N THR A 34 28.53 1.13 -26.90
CA THR A 34 28.23 -0.20 -27.53
C THR A 34 28.99 -1.34 -26.83
N LEU A 35 28.20 -2.24 -26.21
CA LEU A 35 28.40 -3.66 -25.87
C LEU A 35 29.76 -4.16 -25.33
N ILE A 36 29.74 -4.65 -24.07
CA ILE A 36 30.21 -6.00 -23.70
C ILE A 36 29.29 -6.56 -22.60
N GLY A 37 28.82 -7.80 -22.77
CA GLY A 37 27.86 -8.46 -21.88
C GLY A 37 28.34 -8.54 -20.43
N LEU A 38 27.48 -8.10 -19.51
CA LEU A 38 27.68 -8.24 -18.08
C LEU A 38 26.85 -9.42 -17.56
N LYS A 39 27.56 -10.48 -17.17
CA LYS A 39 27.14 -11.44 -16.14
C LYS A 39 26.62 -10.65 -14.92
N PRO A 40 25.56 -11.11 -14.22
CA PRO A 40 25.13 -10.46 -12.99
C PRO A 40 26.28 -10.44 -11.96
N PRO A 41 26.41 -9.38 -11.16
CA PRO A 41 27.45 -9.29 -10.14
C PRO A 41 27.25 -10.39 -9.10
N PRO A 42 28.34 -10.95 -8.52
CA PRO A 42 28.25 -11.97 -7.50
C PRO A 42 27.57 -11.39 -6.26
N ALA A 43 26.44 -11.98 -5.86
CA ALA A 43 25.74 -11.63 -4.63
C ALA A 43 26.72 -11.68 -3.44
N MET A 44 26.89 -10.57 -2.72
CA MET A 44 27.55 -10.58 -1.42
C MET A 44 26.68 -11.44 -0.49
N ALA A 45 27.25 -12.55 0.00
CA ALA A 45 26.56 -13.51 0.84
C ALA A 45 26.10 -12.85 2.14
N THR A 46 24.82 -12.99 2.47
CA THR A 46 24.29 -12.55 3.76
C THR A 46 24.84 -13.41 4.91
N SER A 47 24.79 -12.93 6.16
CA SER A 47 25.21 -13.73 7.32
C SER A 47 24.44 -15.05 7.44
N GLU A 48 23.19 -15.11 6.97
CA GLU A 48 22.38 -16.32 6.88
C GLU A 48 22.92 -17.30 5.81
N ASP A 49 23.27 -16.82 4.62
CA ASP A 49 23.79 -17.66 3.53
C ASP A 49 25.10 -18.35 3.93
N SER A 50 25.97 -17.62 4.64
CA SER A 50 27.21 -18.16 5.20
C SER A 50 26.89 -19.27 6.21
N LEU A 51 25.94 -19.04 7.12
CA LEU A 51 25.54 -20.02 8.14
C LEU A 51 24.93 -21.28 7.50
N ARG A 52 24.07 -21.15 6.49
CA ARG A 52 23.48 -22.30 5.77
C ARG A 52 24.54 -23.14 5.05
N ARG A 53 25.52 -22.52 4.38
CA ARG A 53 26.63 -23.23 3.73
C ARG A 53 27.51 -23.97 4.73
N SER A 54 27.89 -23.31 5.82
CA SER A 54 28.69 -23.94 6.88
C SER A 54 27.95 -25.09 7.55
N LEU A 55 26.62 -24.98 7.73
CA LEU A 55 25.79 -26.08 8.25
C LEU A 55 25.83 -27.31 7.33
N ALA A 56 25.70 -27.11 6.02
CA ALA A 56 25.74 -28.18 5.03
C ALA A 56 27.11 -28.87 4.97
N GLU A 57 28.21 -28.10 5.03
CA GLU A 57 29.58 -28.64 5.10
C GLU A 57 29.81 -29.47 6.38
N LYS A 58 29.30 -29.00 7.52
CA LYS A 58 29.36 -29.73 8.79
C LYS A 58 28.51 -30.99 8.77
N GLN A 59 27.33 -30.96 8.15
CA GLN A 59 26.50 -32.15 7.94
C GLN A 59 27.27 -33.22 7.15
N SER A 60 27.92 -32.83 6.05
CA SER A 60 28.76 -33.73 5.25
C SER A 60 29.96 -34.28 6.04
N SER A 61 30.58 -33.44 6.87
CA SER A 61 31.69 -33.85 7.76
C SER A 61 31.23 -34.87 8.82
N ILE A 62 30.03 -34.70 9.38
CA ILE A 62 29.42 -35.66 10.32
C ILE A 62 29.13 -36.98 9.63
N GLU A 63 28.60 -36.98 8.41
CA GLU A 63 28.34 -38.20 7.64
C GLU A 63 29.62 -38.95 7.32
N SER A 64 30.65 -38.23 6.85
CA SER A 64 31.99 -38.79 6.58
C SER A 64 32.59 -39.41 7.84
N GLN A 65 32.59 -38.68 8.96
CA GLN A 65 33.12 -39.17 10.23
C GLN A 65 32.28 -40.34 10.79
N GLY A 66 30.96 -40.32 10.59
CA GLY A 66 30.07 -41.42 10.93
C GLY A 66 30.34 -42.69 10.10
N ASN A 67 30.73 -42.53 8.83
CA ASN A 67 31.19 -43.64 7.99
C ASN A 67 32.54 -44.18 8.48
N THR A 68 33.47 -43.31 8.88
CA THR A 68 34.75 -43.71 9.49
C THR A 68 34.55 -44.53 10.76
N VAL A 69 33.67 -44.09 11.67
CA VAL A 69 33.34 -44.84 12.90
C VAL A 69 32.74 -46.21 12.55
N ARG A 70 31.84 -46.28 11.55
CA ARG A 70 31.25 -47.55 11.10
C ARG A 70 32.30 -48.50 10.50
N ALA A 71 33.20 -47.97 9.68
CA ALA A 71 34.28 -48.74 9.08
C ALA A 71 35.27 -49.27 10.13
N LEU A 72 35.67 -48.46 11.11
CA LEU A 72 36.55 -48.87 12.20
C LEU A 72 35.92 -49.98 13.07
N LYS A 73 34.61 -49.88 13.34
CA LYS A 73 33.87 -50.93 14.05
C LYS A 73 33.76 -52.23 13.24
N ALA A 74 33.52 -52.13 11.93
CA ALA A 74 33.45 -53.29 11.05
C ALA A 74 34.81 -54.00 10.88
N ALA A 75 35.91 -53.25 10.98
CA ALA A 75 37.27 -53.77 10.89
C ALA A 75 37.83 -54.31 12.22
N ASN A 76 37.04 -54.36 13.31
CA ASN A 76 37.51 -54.72 14.67
C ASN A 76 38.76 -53.92 15.11
N ALA A 77 38.81 -52.62 14.80
CA ALA A 77 39.90 -51.75 15.23
C ALA A 77 39.99 -51.65 16.77
N GLU A 78 41.17 -51.29 17.28
CA GLU A 78 41.37 -51.12 18.72
C GLU A 78 40.39 -50.13 19.34
N LYS A 79 39.92 -50.45 20.55
CA LYS A 79 38.89 -49.70 21.26
C LYS A 79 39.25 -48.21 21.41
N ALA A 80 40.51 -47.89 21.71
CA ALA A 80 40.99 -46.52 21.85
C ALA A 80 40.79 -45.69 20.56
N THR A 81 41.05 -46.30 19.40
CA THR A 81 40.91 -45.66 18.08
C THR A 81 39.44 -45.43 17.70
N VAL A 82 38.56 -46.37 18.08
CA VAL A 82 37.11 -46.22 17.90
C VAL A 82 36.55 -45.12 18.79
N ASP A 83 37.00 -45.06 20.05
CA ASP A 83 36.56 -44.06 21.03
C ASP A 83 37.00 -42.64 20.62
N GLU A 84 38.24 -42.45 20.14
CA GLU A 84 38.72 -41.17 19.61
C GLU A 84 37.91 -40.71 18.38
N ALA A 85 37.55 -41.63 17.49
CA ALA A 85 36.72 -41.33 16.32
C ALA A 85 35.28 -40.94 16.72
N ILE A 86 34.75 -41.54 17.79
CA ILE A 86 33.44 -41.19 18.37
C ILE A 86 33.49 -39.81 19.04
N GLU A 87 34.56 -39.47 19.76
CA GLU A 87 34.73 -38.13 20.33
C GLU A 87 34.75 -37.05 19.25
N LYS A 88 35.49 -37.26 18.16
CA LYS A 88 35.48 -36.35 16.99
C LYS A 88 34.09 -36.22 16.39
N LEU A 89 33.33 -37.31 16.29
CA LEU A 89 31.94 -37.28 15.79
C LEU A 89 31.02 -36.49 16.73
N ASN A 90 31.18 -36.64 18.05
CA ASN A 90 30.38 -35.93 19.04
C ASN A 90 30.71 -34.43 19.06
N ALA A 91 31.98 -34.05 18.91
CA ALA A 91 32.40 -32.66 18.77
C ALA A 91 31.77 -32.00 17.52
N LEU A 92 31.80 -32.68 16.38
CA LEU A 92 31.15 -32.18 15.16
C LEU A 92 29.63 -32.02 15.32
N LYS A 93 28.97 -32.93 16.05
CA LYS A 93 27.52 -32.82 16.36
C LYS A 93 27.21 -31.64 17.29
N LEU A 94 28.09 -31.36 18.25
CA LEU A 94 27.94 -30.21 19.15
C LEU A 94 28.08 -28.89 18.38
N ASP A 95 29.12 -28.75 17.55
CA ASP A 95 29.32 -27.61 16.66
C ASP A 95 28.10 -27.36 15.77
N LYS A 96 27.57 -28.43 15.18
CA LYS A 96 26.36 -28.37 14.36
C LYS A 96 25.19 -27.81 15.17
N SER A 97 24.95 -28.29 16.39
CA SER A 97 23.86 -27.79 17.24
C SER A 97 23.99 -26.30 17.58
N VAL A 98 25.22 -25.81 17.79
CA VAL A 98 25.48 -24.38 18.01
C VAL A 98 25.16 -23.55 16.77
N MET A 99 25.59 -24.02 15.59
CA MET A 99 25.27 -23.35 14.32
C MET A 99 23.78 -23.41 13.98
N GLU A 100 23.08 -24.50 14.27
CA GLU A 100 21.61 -24.58 14.12
C GLU A 100 20.92 -23.49 14.95
N LYS A 101 21.37 -23.26 16.19
CA LYS A 101 20.84 -22.18 17.04
C LYS A 101 21.14 -20.78 16.47
N GLN A 102 22.35 -20.56 15.95
CA GLN A 102 22.73 -19.28 15.32
C GLN A 102 21.94 -19.01 14.05
N LEU A 103 21.75 -20.04 13.21
CA LEU A 103 20.95 -19.95 12.00
C LEU A 103 19.46 -19.74 12.34
N GLN A 104 18.92 -20.45 13.33
CA GLN A 104 17.55 -20.26 13.81
C GLN A 104 17.33 -18.82 14.31
N ALA A 105 18.30 -18.23 15.02
CA ALA A 105 18.24 -16.84 15.45
C ALA A 105 18.26 -15.87 14.26
N ALA A 106 19.17 -16.08 13.31
CA ALA A 106 19.30 -15.26 12.11
C ALA A 106 18.04 -15.31 11.22
N VAL A 107 17.46 -16.50 11.03
CA VAL A 107 16.28 -16.72 10.18
C VAL A 107 15.00 -16.15 10.81
N ASN A 108 14.87 -16.19 12.13
CA ASN A 108 13.70 -15.64 12.83
C ASN A 108 13.82 -14.13 13.14
N GLY A 109 14.95 -13.50 12.78
CA GLY A 109 15.22 -12.08 13.04
C GLY A 109 15.35 -11.72 14.52
N ASN A 110 15.55 -12.69 15.42
CA ASN A 110 15.64 -12.45 16.86
C ASN A 110 17.09 -12.61 17.33
N GLY A 111 17.53 -11.72 18.22
CA GLY A 111 18.83 -11.83 18.88
C GLY A 111 18.96 -13.11 19.74
N PRO A 112 20.17 -13.40 20.26
CA PRO A 112 20.46 -14.63 21.02
C PRO A 112 19.74 -14.72 22.38
N ASP A 113 19.05 -13.66 22.80
CA ASP A 113 18.50 -13.52 24.13
C ASP A 113 16.99 -13.34 24.08
N GLY A 114 16.27 -14.20 24.79
CA GLY A 114 14.87 -13.98 25.16
C GLY A 114 13.80 -14.27 24.11
N SER A 115 13.71 -15.52 23.62
CA SER A 115 12.40 -16.01 23.17
C SER A 115 11.46 -16.12 24.38
N ILE A 116 10.78 -15.04 24.75
CA ILE A 116 9.38 -15.27 25.09
C ILE A 116 8.80 -15.87 23.80
N ASN A 117 8.43 -17.15 23.86
CA ASN A 117 7.85 -17.84 22.71
C ASN A 117 6.69 -16.97 22.19
N LYS A 118 6.86 -16.29 21.03
CA LYS A 118 5.89 -15.31 20.50
C LYS A 118 4.48 -15.92 20.45
N GLU A 119 4.40 -17.23 20.18
CA GLU A 119 3.17 -18.01 20.26
C GLU A 119 2.58 -18.06 21.68
N ALA A 120 3.40 -18.37 22.68
CA ALA A 120 2.95 -18.41 24.08
C ALA A 120 2.52 -17.03 24.58
N PHE A 121 3.26 -15.97 24.23
CA PHE A 121 2.88 -14.59 24.52
C PHE A 121 1.52 -14.26 23.89
N ARG A 122 1.38 -14.54 22.60
CA ARG A 122 0.14 -14.32 21.86
C ARG A 122 -1.03 -15.06 22.47
N GLN A 123 -0.84 -16.33 22.82
CA GLN A 123 -1.87 -17.12 23.47
C GLN A 123 -2.25 -16.55 24.84
N ALA A 124 -1.28 -16.05 25.62
CA ALA A 124 -1.53 -15.40 26.90
C ALA A 124 -2.34 -14.10 26.74
N VAL A 125 -2.00 -13.27 25.74
CA VAL A 125 -2.73 -12.05 25.38
C VAL A 125 -4.17 -12.39 24.99
N VAL A 126 -4.35 -13.24 23.97
CA VAL A 126 -5.67 -13.62 23.44
C VAL A 126 -6.54 -14.25 24.52
N ASN A 127 -6.01 -15.20 25.30
CA ASN A 127 -6.74 -15.81 26.40
C ASN A 127 -7.20 -14.78 27.43
N THR A 128 -6.38 -13.78 27.73
CA THR A 128 -6.74 -12.71 28.67
C THR A 128 -7.83 -11.83 28.10
N LEU A 129 -7.68 -11.38 26.85
CA LEU A 129 -8.66 -10.52 26.17
C LEU A 129 -10.03 -11.22 26.05
N GLU A 130 -10.06 -12.49 25.66
CA GLU A 130 -11.31 -13.26 25.56
C GLU A 130 -11.94 -13.53 26.93
N ARG A 131 -11.15 -14.00 27.91
CA ARG A 131 -11.63 -14.28 29.28
C ARG A 131 -12.21 -13.04 29.96
N ARG A 132 -11.65 -11.87 29.65
CA ARG A 132 -12.09 -10.58 30.18
C ARG A 132 -13.08 -9.85 29.27
N LEU A 133 -13.54 -10.50 28.19
CA LEU A 133 -14.52 -9.98 27.24
C LEU A 133 -14.14 -8.63 26.62
N PHE A 134 -12.87 -8.44 26.26
CA PHE A 134 -12.48 -7.32 25.39
C PHE A 134 -13.05 -7.53 23.98
N TYR A 135 -12.85 -8.72 23.42
CA TYR A 135 -13.56 -9.17 22.23
C TYR A 135 -13.75 -10.69 22.29
N ILE A 136 -14.72 -11.20 21.54
CA ILE A 136 -14.99 -12.64 21.38
C ILE A 136 -15.42 -12.95 19.95
N PRO A 137 -15.25 -14.19 19.47
CA PRO A 137 -15.82 -14.61 18.20
C PRO A 137 -17.35 -14.43 18.17
N SER A 138 -17.88 -13.77 17.14
CA SER A 138 -19.31 -13.52 17.01
C SER A 138 -20.08 -14.82 16.81
N PHE A 139 -21.32 -14.86 17.28
CA PHE A 139 -22.25 -15.99 17.11
C PHE A 139 -21.73 -17.33 17.67
N LYS A 140 -20.88 -17.31 18.72
CA LYS A 140 -20.22 -18.50 19.28
C LYS A 140 -21.17 -19.67 19.59
N ILE A 141 -22.38 -19.40 20.10
CA ILE A 141 -23.39 -20.43 20.39
C ILE A 141 -23.96 -21.12 19.13
N TYR A 142 -23.80 -20.48 17.96
CA TYR A 142 -24.16 -21.00 16.64
C TYR A 142 -22.94 -21.52 15.86
N ARG A 143 -21.87 -21.92 16.57
CA ARG A 143 -20.56 -22.36 16.01
C ARG A 143 -19.67 -21.23 15.48
N GLY A 144 -20.12 -19.98 15.57
CA GLY A 144 -19.38 -18.80 15.17
C GLY A 144 -19.19 -18.65 13.67
N VAL A 145 -18.68 -17.48 13.27
CA VAL A 145 -18.32 -17.17 11.88
C VAL A 145 -16.91 -16.58 11.86
N ALA A 146 -16.00 -17.22 11.13
CA ALA A 146 -14.62 -16.75 11.03
C ALA A 146 -14.55 -15.32 10.46
N GLY A 147 -13.72 -14.48 11.08
CA GLY A 147 -13.56 -13.07 10.70
C GLY A 147 -14.64 -12.13 11.23
N LEU A 148 -15.58 -12.59 12.05
CA LEU A 148 -16.54 -11.72 12.75
C LEU A 148 -16.31 -11.80 14.27
N TYR A 149 -16.22 -10.63 14.91
CA TYR A 149 -15.95 -10.51 16.34
C TYR A 149 -16.85 -9.47 17.00
N ASP A 150 -17.33 -9.80 18.19
CA ASP A 150 -18.09 -8.91 19.05
C ASP A 150 -17.12 -8.26 20.06
N TYR A 151 -17.14 -6.94 20.17
CA TYR A 151 -16.45 -6.25 21.27
C TYR A 151 -17.32 -6.34 22.53
N GLY A 152 -16.75 -6.84 23.63
CA GLY A 152 -17.43 -6.83 24.93
C GLY A 152 -17.23 -5.51 25.67
N PRO A 153 -17.77 -5.36 26.90
CA PRO A 153 -17.83 -4.06 27.59
C PRO A 153 -16.50 -3.29 27.66
N PRO A 154 -15.36 -3.88 28.10
CA PRO A 154 -14.10 -3.16 28.11
C PRO A 154 -13.56 -2.86 26.71
N GLY A 155 -13.75 -3.75 25.73
CA GLY A 155 -13.33 -3.49 24.35
C GLY A 155 -14.11 -2.37 23.68
N CYS A 156 -15.42 -2.28 23.94
CA CYS A 156 -16.24 -1.15 23.52
C CYS A 156 -15.74 0.17 24.10
N ALA A 157 -15.38 0.20 25.39
CA ALA A 157 -14.82 1.39 26.03
C ALA A 157 -13.48 1.80 25.40
N VAL A 158 -12.56 0.85 25.17
CA VAL A 158 -11.28 1.11 24.49
C VAL A 158 -11.52 1.64 23.09
N LYS A 159 -12.37 0.98 22.29
CA LYS A 159 -12.69 1.41 20.93
C LYS A 159 -13.28 2.81 20.90
N SER A 160 -14.20 3.12 21.81
CA SER A 160 -14.77 4.46 21.95
C SER A 160 -13.70 5.51 22.26
N ASN A 161 -12.80 5.23 23.21
CA ASN A 161 -11.73 6.15 23.58
C ASN A 161 -10.74 6.39 22.43
N VAL A 162 -10.37 5.33 21.69
CA VAL A 162 -9.51 5.44 20.50
C VAL A 162 -10.14 6.33 19.44
N LEU A 163 -11.42 6.12 19.13
CA LEU A 163 -12.15 6.93 18.14
C LEU A 163 -12.35 8.38 18.60
N SER A 164 -12.63 8.60 19.88
CA SER A 164 -12.73 9.96 20.45
C SER A 164 -11.38 10.68 20.38
N PHE A 165 -10.28 10.01 20.70
CA PHE A 165 -8.95 10.59 20.58
C PHE A 165 -8.58 10.86 19.11
N TRP A 166 -8.94 9.96 18.19
CA TRP A 166 -8.74 10.18 16.76
C TRP A 166 -9.49 11.41 16.26
N ARG A 167 -10.76 11.61 16.67
CA ARG A 167 -11.52 12.83 16.35
C ARG A 167 -10.84 14.08 16.88
N GLN A 168 -10.37 14.06 18.13
CA GLN A 168 -9.64 15.20 18.70
C GLN A 168 -8.35 15.49 17.93
N HIS A 169 -7.59 14.46 17.58
CA HIS A 169 -6.29 14.59 16.96
C HIS A 169 -6.37 14.96 15.47
N PHE A 170 -7.39 14.55 14.73
CA PHE A 170 -7.49 14.84 13.30
C PHE A 170 -8.64 15.79 12.98
N VAL A 171 -9.88 15.36 13.27
CA VAL A 171 -11.08 16.11 12.88
C VAL A 171 -11.11 17.50 13.51
N LEU A 172 -10.96 17.59 14.84
CA LEU A 172 -11.05 18.86 15.55
C LEU A 172 -9.82 19.76 15.31
N GLU A 173 -8.62 19.18 15.32
CA GLU A 173 -7.38 19.96 15.15
C GLU A 173 -7.23 20.56 13.74
N GLU A 174 -7.71 19.85 12.71
CA GLU A 174 -7.64 20.33 11.31
C GLU A 174 -8.96 20.90 10.79
N ASN A 175 -9.99 21.01 11.65
CA ASN A 175 -11.34 21.43 11.27
C ASN A 175 -11.89 20.64 10.07
N MET A 176 -11.71 19.32 10.09
CA MET A 176 -12.17 18.45 9.00
C MET A 176 -13.69 18.34 8.98
N LEU A 177 -14.24 18.13 7.79
CA LEU A 177 -15.66 17.90 7.59
C LEU A 177 -15.98 16.42 7.84
N GLU A 178 -16.32 16.05 9.08
CA GLU A 178 -16.76 14.69 9.40
C GLU A 178 -18.15 14.42 8.78
N VAL A 179 -18.26 13.33 8.03
CA VAL A 179 -19.50 12.85 7.40
C VAL A 179 -19.82 11.42 7.81
N ASP A 180 -21.09 11.01 7.66
CA ASP A 180 -21.54 9.64 7.84
C ASP A 180 -22.35 9.19 6.62
N CYS A 181 -21.75 8.32 5.81
CA CYS A 181 -22.37 7.79 4.60
C CYS A 181 -22.93 6.38 4.84
N PRO A 182 -23.92 5.91 4.05
CA PRO A 182 -24.44 4.55 4.13
C PRO A 182 -23.37 3.47 3.88
N CYS A 183 -23.56 2.29 4.47
CA CYS A 183 -22.74 1.11 4.19
C CYS A 183 -23.12 0.41 2.88
N VAL A 184 -24.42 0.40 2.55
CA VAL A 184 -24.94 -0.19 1.31
C VAL A 184 -24.66 0.76 0.14
N THR A 185 -23.93 0.27 -0.86
CA THR A 185 -23.44 1.07 -1.98
C THR A 185 -23.95 0.49 -3.30
N PRO A 186 -24.58 1.28 -4.18
CA PRO A 186 -24.99 0.82 -5.50
C PRO A 186 -23.80 0.35 -6.34
N GLU A 187 -24.00 -0.73 -7.11
CA GLU A 187 -22.94 -1.29 -7.98
C GLU A 187 -22.28 -0.25 -8.87
N ALA A 188 -23.04 0.70 -9.42
CA ALA A 188 -22.52 1.73 -10.31
C ALA A 188 -21.39 2.57 -9.70
N VAL A 189 -21.43 2.84 -8.38
CA VAL A 189 -20.42 3.62 -7.65
C VAL A 189 -19.13 2.81 -7.50
N LEU A 190 -19.25 1.52 -7.16
CA LEU A 190 -18.10 0.63 -7.00
C LEU A 190 -17.52 0.16 -8.34
N LYS A 191 -18.34 0.19 -9.39
CA LYS A 191 -17.89 0.02 -10.77
C LYS A 191 -17.11 1.23 -11.24
N ALA A 192 -17.56 2.46 -10.90
CA ALA A 192 -16.83 3.69 -11.22
C ALA A 192 -15.44 3.72 -10.59
N SER A 193 -15.33 3.39 -9.30
CA SER A 193 -14.04 3.34 -8.60
C SER A 193 -13.14 2.17 -9.03
N GLY A 194 -13.68 1.19 -9.77
CA GLY A 194 -12.96 0.02 -10.24
C GLY A 194 -12.95 -1.17 -9.28
N HIS A 195 -13.58 -1.06 -8.11
CA HIS A 195 -13.68 -2.15 -7.13
C HIS A 195 -14.38 -3.39 -7.69
N VAL A 196 -15.44 -3.22 -8.48
CA VAL A 196 -16.14 -4.37 -9.09
C VAL A 196 -15.22 -5.22 -9.98
N ASP A 197 -14.25 -4.59 -10.64
CA ASP A 197 -13.35 -5.26 -11.59
C ASP A 197 -12.04 -5.73 -10.96
N LYS A 198 -11.54 -5.01 -9.95
CA LYS A 198 -10.19 -5.21 -9.41
C LYS A 198 -10.16 -5.79 -7.99
N PHE A 199 -11.28 -5.72 -7.25
CA PHE A 199 -11.34 -6.15 -5.85
C PHE A 199 -11.55 -7.67 -5.72
N THR A 200 -10.64 -8.41 -6.32
CA THR A 200 -10.65 -9.87 -6.39
C THR A 200 -9.35 -10.45 -5.90
N ASP A 201 -9.43 -11.56 -5.17
CA ASP A 201 -8.29 -12.38 -4.78
C ASP A 201 -8.29 -13.69 -5.52
N LEU A 202 -7.10 -14.31 -5.66
CA LEU A 202 -6.98 -15.65 -6.17
C LEU A 202 -7.28 -16.68 -5.08
N MET A 203 -8.29 -17.50 -5.32
CA MET A 203 -8.78 -18.53 -4.42
C MET A 203 -8.52 -19.92 -4.98
N VAL A 204 -8.14 -20.85 -4.11
CA VAL A 204 -8.12 -22.30 -4.39
C VAL A 204 -9.07 -23.03 -3.46
N LYS A 205 -9.54 -24.20 -3.89
CA LYS A 205 -10.51 -25.00 -3.17
C LYS A 205 -9.98 -26.41 -2.94
N ASP A 206 -10.13 -26.95 -1.73
CA ASP A 206 -9.95 -28.38 -1.47
C ASP A 206 -10.96 -29.16 -2.32
N GLU A 207 -10.49 -29.98 -3.25
CA GLU A 207 -11.33 -30.68 -4.22
C GLU A 207 -12.32 -31.66 -3.57
N LYS A 208 -12.04 -32.12 -2.34
CA LYS A 208 -12.91 -33.06 -1.63
C LYS A 208 -13.85 -32.38 -0.64
N THR A 209 -13.36 -31.44 0.16
CA THR A 209 -14.17 -30.80 1.21
C THR A 209 -14.86 -29.53 0.74
N GLY A 210 -14.33 -28.91 -0.31
CA GLY A 210 -14.76 -27.63 -0.80
C GLY A 210 -14.35 -26.43 0.04
N THR A 211 -13.47 -26.63 1.02
CA THR A 211 -12.90 -25.56 1.85
C THR A 211 -12.04 -24.65 0.97
N CYS A 212 -12.26 -23.33 1.08
CA CYS A 212 -11.54 -22.34 0.29
C CYS A 212 -10.34 -21.77 1.04
N TYR A 213 -9.27 -21.49 0.30
CA TYR A 213 -8.05 -20.86 0.79
C TYR A 213 -7.59 -19.78 -0.19
N ARG A 214 -6.95 -18.74 0.33
CA ARG A 214 -6.30 -17.73 -0.50
C ARG A 214 -5.00 -18.31 -1.05
N ALA A 215 -4.81 -18.26 -2.37
CA ALA A 215 -3.76 -19.00 -3.06
C ALA A 215 -2.35 -18.46 -2.75
N ASP A 216 -2.21 -17.13 -2.75
CA ASP A 216 -0.99 -16.39 -2.38
C ASP A 216 -0.55 -16.72 -0.94
N HIS A 217 -1.49 -16.78 -0.01
CA HIS A 217 -1.24 -17.09 1.39
C HIS A 217 -0.72 -18.51 1.58
N LEU A 218 -1.27 -19.48 0.86
CA LEU A 218 -0.78 -20.85 0.94
C LEU A 218 0.69 -20.94 0.48
N LEU A 219 1.03 -20.25 -0.60
CA LEU A 219 2.40 -20.18 -1.08
C LEU A 219 3.30 -19.44 -0.08
N LYS A 220 2.84 -18.31 0.47
CA LYS A 220 3.55 -17.52 1.49
C LYS A 220 3.84 -18.34 2.74
N ASP A 221 2.82 -18.99 3.30
CA ASP A 221 2.91 -19.80 4.51
C ASP A 221 3.89 -20.96 4.29
N PHE A 222 3.81 -21.64 3.13
CA PHE A 222 4.74 -22.71 2.76
C PHE A 222 6.19 -22.23 2.68
N CYS A 223 6.45 -21.14 1.95
CA CYS A 223 7.79 -20.57 1.80
C CYS A 223 8.38 -20.17 3.17
N ASN A 224 7.60 -19.48 4.01
CA ASN A 224 8.03 -19.09 5.35
C ASN A 224 8.29 -20.30 6.25
N GLU A 225 7.40 -21.28 6.26
CA GLU A 225 7.56 -22.49 7.06
C GLU A 225 8.83 -23.26 6.65
N LYS A 226 9.08 -23.38 5.34
CA LYS A 226 10.30 -24.00 4.83
C LYS A 226 11.55 -23.22 5.21
N ILE A 227 11.55 -21.90 5.07
CA ILE A 227 12.72 -21.08 5.42
C ILE A 227 13.02 -21.15 6.93
N GLN A 228 11.97 -21.08 7.77
CA GLN A 228 12.09 -20.94 9.23
C GLN A 228 12.25 -22.24 10.01
N LYS A 229 11.61 -23.33 9.56
CA LYS A 229 11.62 -24.61 10.29
C LYS A 229 12.59 -25.63 9.67
N ASP A 230 12.83 -25.55 8.37
CA ASP A 230 13.70 -26.48 7.66
C ASP A 230 15.11 -25.87 7.50
N LEU A 231 15.92 -25.98 8.56
CA LEU A 231 17.30 -25.50 8.56
C LEU A 231 18.20 -26.25 7.56
N SER A 232 17.74 -27.37 7.00
CA SER A 232 18.50 -28.20 6.08
C SER A 232 18.44 -27.73 4.63
N ILE A 233 17.57 -26.78 4.29
CA ILE A 233 17.49 -26.25 2.92
C ILE A 233 18.78 -25.48 2.58
N SER A 234 19.24 -25.65 1.34
CA SER A 234 20.45 -24.97 0.86
C SER A 234 20.27 -23.45 0.80
N ALA A 235 21.38 -22.72 0.79
CA ALA A 235 21.35 -21.27 0.64
C ALA A 235 20.66 -20.84 -0.66
N GLU A 236 20.87 -21.59 -1.74
CA GLU A 236 20.27 -21.34 -3.06
C GLU A 236 18.75 -21.53 -3.00
N LYS A 237 18.26 -22.59 -2.33
CA LYS A 237 16.82 -22.83 -2.18
C LYS A 237 16.16 -21.80 -1.26
N ALA A 238 16.84 -21.37 -0.20
CA ALA A 238 16.36 -20.30 0.66
C ALA A 238 16.26 -18.97 -0.10
N ALA A 239 17.25 -18.64 -0.93
CA ALA A 239 17.22 -17.47 -1.79
C ALA A 239 16.09 -17.54 -2.84
N GLU A 240 15.86 -18.70 -3.45
CA GLU A 240 14.73 -18.93 -4.37
C GLU A 240 13.40 -18.68 -3.68
N LEU A 241 13.16 -19.28 -2.50
CA LEU A 241 11.91 -19.10 -1.75
C LEU A 241 11.70 -17.65 -1.31
N LYS A 242 12.77 -16.94 -0.92
CA LYS A 242 12.71 -15.50 -0.62
C LYS A 242 12.38 -14.67 -1.85
N HIS A 243 12.91 -15.03 -3.02
CA HIS A 243 12.59 -14.37 -4.27
C HIS A 243 11.13 -14.60 -4.66
N VAL A 244 10.61 -15.83 -4.49
CA VAL A 244 9.18 -16.12 -4.69
C VAL A 244 8.30 -15.30 -3.76
N LEU A 245 8.68 -15.16 -2.48
CA LEU A 245 7.97 -14.30 -1.53
C LEU A 245 7.97 -12.82 -1.94
N ALA A 246 9.06 -12.33 -2.53
CA ALA A 246 9.19 -10.94 -2.97
C ALA A 246 8.38 -10.63 -4.23
N MET A 247 8.11 -11.63 -5.07
CA MET A 247 7.34 -11.52 -6.31
C MET A 247 5.90 -12.01 -6.15
N LEU A 248 5.47 -12.36 -4.93
CA LEU A 248 4.23 -13.10 -4.68
C LEU A 248 2.99 -12.35 -5.18
N ASP A 249 2.94 -11.03 -4.97
CA ASP A 249 1.80 -10.18 -5.35
C ASP A 249 1.72 -9.94 -6.87
N ASP A 250 2.80 -10.23 -7.62
CA ASP A 250 2.89 -10.06 -9.07
C ASP A 250 2.53 -11.33 -9.86
N LEU A 251 2.36 -12.48 -9.18
CA LEU A 251 2.11 -13.77 -9.85
C LEU A 251 0.70 -13.83 -10.46
N SER A 252 0.62 -14.27 -11.73
CA SER A 252 -0.67 -14.58 -12.36
C SER A 252 -1.34 -15.80 -11.71
N ALA A 253 -2.63 -16.02 -11.99
CA ALA A 253 -3.35 -17.22 -11.53
C ALA A 253 -2.67 -18.53 -11.99
N GLU A 254 -2.17 -18.54 -13.23
CA GLU A 254 -1.47 -19.66 -13.83
C GLU A 254 -0.10 -19.89 -13.20
N GLU A 255 0.67 -18.83 -12.98
CA GLU A 255 2.00 -18.90 -12.35
C GLU A 255 1.90 -19.35 -10.89
N LEU A 256 0.92 -18.80 -10.15
CA LEU A 256 0.64 -19.17 -8.78
C LEU A 256 0.19 -20.63 -8.68
N GLY A 257 -0.69 -21.07 -9.60
CA GLY A 257 -1.12 -22.45 -9.70
C GLY A 257 0.04 -23.41 -10.04
N ALA A 258 0.93 -22.99 -10.94
CA ALA A 258 2.15 -23.74 -11.27
C ALA A 258 3.06 -23.89 -10.05
N LYS A 259 3.28 -22.83 -9.26
CA LYS A 259 4.09 -22.87 -8.04
C LYS A 259 3.48 -23.74 -6.94
N ILE A 260 2.17 -23.67 -6.74
CA ILE A 260 1.43 -24.54 -5.81
C ILE A 260 1.64 -26.01 -6.18
N LYS A 261 1.56 -26.36 -7.47
CA LYS A 261 1.80 -27.72 -7.97
C LYS A 261 3.27 -28.14 -7.87
N GLU A 262 4.20 -27.28 -8.29
CA GLU A 262 5.65 -27.50 -8.26
C GLU A 262 6.14 -27.83 -6.84
N TYR A 263 5.65 -27.09 -5.84
CA TYR A 263 6.02 -27.29 -4.44
C TYR A 263 5.16 -28.33 -3.71
N GLY A 264 4.20 -28.95 -4.39
CA GLY A 264 3.33 -29.99 -3.81
C GLY A 264 2.48 -29.48 -2.65
N ILE A 265 2.05 -28.22 -2.71
CA ILE A 265 1.23 -27.58 -1.67
C ILE A 265 -0.17 -28.21 -1.70
N THR A 266 -0.64 -28.65 -0.53
CA THR A 266 -1.95 -29.28 -0.35
C THR A 266 -2.78 -28.50 0.67
N ALA A 267 -4.07 -28.82 0.77
CA ALA A 267 -4.95 -28.23 1.78
C ALA A 267 -4.33 -28.42 3.19
N PRO A 268 -4.13 -27.35 3.99
CA PRO A 268 -3.40 -27.42 5.26
C PRO A 268 -3.91 -28.47 6.24
N ASP A 269 -5.24 -28.58 6.36
CA ASP A 269 -5.91 -29.40 7.36
C ASP A 269 -6.12 -30.86 6.92
N THR A 270 -6.36 -31.08 5.63
CA THR A 270 -6.78 -32.40 5.09
C THR A 270 -5.71 -33.08 4.24
N LYS A 271 -4.69 -32.33 3.81
CA LYS A 271 -3.67 -32.73 2.83
C LYS A 271 -4.25 -33.19 1.48
N ASN A 272 -5.48 -32.78 1.18
CA ASN A 272 -6.12 -33.06 -0.11
C ASN A 272 -5.53 -32.19 -1.23
N PRO A 273 -5.70 -32.62 -2.50
CA PRO A 273 -5.43 -31.78 -3.66
C PRO A 273 -6.26 -30.49 -3.66
N LEU A 274 -5.68 -29.44 -4.24
CA LEU A 274 -6.29 -28.12 -4.41
C LEU A 274 -6.64 -27.90 -5.88
N SER A 275 -7.74 -27.21 -6.14
CA SER A 275 -8.08 -26.72 -7.48
C SER A 275 -7.05 -25.73 -8.01
N ASP A 276 -7.11 -25.44 -9.30
CA ASP A 276 -6.40 -24.28 -9.87
C ASP A 276 -6.89 -22.96 -9.23
N PRO A 277 -6.02 -21.93 -9.09
CA PRO A 277 -6.44 -20.63 -8.59
C PRO A 277 -7.43 -19.94 -9.53
N TYR A 278 -8.47 -19.32 -8.97
CA TYR A 278 -9.46 -18.54 -9.72
C TYR A 278 -9.86 -17.28 -8.96
N PRO A 279 -10.28 -16.20 -9.66
CA PRO A 279 -10.62 -14.94 -9.03
C PRO A 279 -11.90 -15.04 -8.19
N PHE A 280 -11.88 -14.43 -7.01
CA PHE A 280 -13.00 -14.34 -6.09
C PHE A 280 -13.20 -12.89 -5.63
N ASN A 281 -14.41 -12.37 -5.79
CA ASN A 281 -14.74 -10.99 -5.40
C ASN A 281 -14.85 -10.88 -3.87
N LEU A 282 -14.09 -9.93 -3.30
CA LEU A 282 -14.04 -9.70 -1.85
C LEU A 282 -15.14 -8.76 -1.36
N MET A 283 -16.08 -8.30 -2.17
CA MET A 283 -17.19 -7.47 -1.72
C MET A 283 -18.40 -8.33 -1.34
N PHE A 284 -19.06 -7.98 -0.24
CA PHE A 284 -20.34 -8.60 0.10
C PHE A 284 -21.43 -8.03 -0.79
N GLN A 285 -21.93 -8.84 -1.71
CA GLN A 285 -23.03 -8.46 -2.59
C GLN A 285 -24.38 -8.49 -1.85
N THR A 286 -25.26 -7.56 -2.21
CA THR A 286 -26.64 -7.47 -1.74
C THR A 286 -27.55 -6.93 -2.85
N SER A 287 -28.85 -6.84 -2.58
CA SER A 287 -29.83 -6.22 -3.48
C SER A 287 -30.53 -5.06 -2.79
N ILE A 288 -30.61 -3.92 -3.47
CA ILE A 288 -31.30 -2.72 -3.01
C ILE A 288 -32.77 -2.82 -3.42
N GLY A 289 -33.66 -2.79 -2.43
CA GLY A 289 -35.10 -2.92 -2.65
C GLY A 289 -35.57 -4.37 -2.87
N PRO A 290 -36.89 -4.60 -2.79
CA PRO A 290 -37.46 -5.95 -2.73
C PRO A 290 -37.45 -6.70 -4.07
N SER A 291 -37.24 -6.01 -5.20
CA SER A 291 -37.31 -6.62 -6.53
C SER A 291 -36.06 -7.40 -6.92
N GLY A 292 -34.94 -7.22 -6.22
CA GLY A 292 -33.65 -7.80 -6.60
C GLY A 292 -32.99 -7.16 -7.82
N LEU A 293 -33.63 -6.17 -8.46
CA LEU A 293 -33.17 -5.59 -9.73
C LEU A 293 -32.08 -4.54 -9.58
N SER A 294 -31.85 -4.01 -8.37
CA SER A 294 -30.81 -3.02 -8.11
C SER A 294 -29.67 -3.68 -7.34
N PRO A 295 -28.60 -4.14 -8.00
CA PRO A 295 -27.46 -4.72 -7.32
C PRO A 295 -26.73 -3.68 -6.47
N GLY A 296 -26.27 -4.11 -5.31
CA GLY A 296 -25.44 -3.30 -4.43
C GLY A 296 -24.42 -4.17 -3.71
N TYR A 297 -23.53 -3.51 -2.99
CA TYR A 297 -22.55 -4.16 -2.16
C TYR A 297 -22.46 -3.46 -0.81
N MET A 298 -22.00 -4.17 0.21
CA MET A 298 -21.48 -3.52 1.42
C MET A 298 -20.13 -2.89 1.06
N ARG A 299 -19.93 -1.63 1.44
CA ARG A 299 -18.74 -0.86 1.05
C ARG A 299 -17.44 -1.52 1.56
N PRO A 300 -16.39 -1.64 0.72
CA PRO A 300 -15.09 -2.18 1.13
C PRO A 300 -14.17 -1.17 1.83
N GLU A 301 -14.52 0.10 1.74
CA GLU A 301 -13.85 1.28 2.33
C GLU A 301 -14.89 2.39 2.59
N THR A 302 -14.52 3.45 3.28
CA THR A 302 -15.39 4.61 3.57
C THR A 302 -15.18 5.80 2.63
N ALA A 303 -14.01 5.91 1.99
CA ALA A 303 -13.59 6.96 1.06
C ALA A 303 -14.63 7.31 -0.03
N GLN A 304 -15.25 6.29 -0.65
CA GLN A 304 -16.21 6.49 -1.75
C GLN A 304 -17.39 7.39 -1.37
N GLY A 305 -17.84 7.33 -0.11
CA GLY A 305 -18.89 8.21 0.41
C GLY A 305 -18.49 9.68 0.40
N ILE A 306 -17.22 9.98 0.67
CA ILE A 306 -16.67 11.33 0.64
C ILE A 306 -16.54 11.82 -0.81
N PHE A 307 -16.01 11.00 -1.72
CA PHE A 307 -15.82 11.38 -3.12
C PHE A 307 -17.14 11.73 -3.83
N VAL A 308 -18.19 10.92 -3.66
CA VAL A 308 -19.49 11.21 -4.30
C VAL A 308 -20.16 12.48 -3.74
N ASN A 309 -19.80 12.89 -2.53
CA ASN A 309 -20.28 14.11 -1.89
C ASN A 309 -19.30 15.31 -2.04
N PHE A 310 -18.24 15.18 -2.83
CA PHE A 310 -17.19 16.20 -2.97
C PHE A 310 -17.76 17.59 -3.26
N LYS A 311 -18.74 17.70 -4.16
CA LYS A 311 -19.32 19.00 -4.57
C LYS A 311 -19.97 19.73 -3.40
N ASP A 312 -20.73 19.01 -2.58
CA ASP A 312 -21.43 19.59 -1.43
C ASP A 312 -20.44 19.94 -0.31
N LEU A 313 -19.43 19.10 -0.09
CA LEU A 313 -18.36 19.37 0.88
C LEU A 313 -17.51 20.58 0.47
N TYR A 314 -17.14 20.66 -0.81
CA TYR A 314 -16.40 21.79 -1.37
C TYR A 314 -17.21 23.08 -1.27
N TYR A 315 -18.51 23.03 -1.57
CA TYR A 315 -19.41 24.16 -1.40
C TYR A 315 -19.52 24.59 0.07
N TYR A 316 -19.69 23.63 0.99
CA TYR A 316 -19.77 23.89 2.43
C TYR A 316 -18.49 24.53 2.97
N ASN A 317 -17.32 24.13 2.46
CA ASN A 317 -16.04 24.77 2.75
C ASN A 317 -15.86 26.14 2.06
N GLY A 318 -16.91 26.70 1.46
CA GLY A 318 -16.88 28.00 0.81
C GLY A 318 -16.14 28.01 -0.54
N ASN A 319 -16.05 26.86 -1.22
CA ASN A 319 -15.34 26.66 -2.48
C ASN A 319 -13.85 27.03 -2.38
N LYS A 320 -13.18 26.56 -1.32
CA LYS A 320 -11.76 26.81 -1.08
C LYS A 320 -11.01 25.50 -0.86
N LEU A 321 -9.76 25.49 -1.35
CA LEU A 321 -8.77 24.46 -1.09
C LEU A 321 -7.58 25.04 -0.31
N PRO A 322 -6.82 24.19 0.42
CA PRO A 322 -7.14 22.78 0.68
C PRO A 322 -8.30 22.64 1.68
N PHE A 323 -8.94 21.47 1.70
CA PHE A 323 -9.86 21.08 2.77
C PHE A 323 -9.83 19.56 2.96
N ALA A 324 -10.21 19.09 4.15
CA ALA A 324 -10.30 17.67 4.43
C ALA A 324 -11.71 17.29 4.86
N ALA A 325 -12.15 16.13 4.41
CA ALA A 325 -13.33 15.45 4.92
C ALA A 325 -12.91 14.14 5.56
N ALA A 326 -13.67 13.67 6.55
CA ALA A 326 -13.34 12.48 7.32
C ALA A 326 -14.58 11.63 7.52
N GLN A 327 -14.39 10.31 7.63
CA GLN A 327 -15.48 9.40 7.95
C GLN A 327 -15.00 8.29 8.89
N ILE A 328 -15.77 8.03 9.94
CA ILE A 328 -15.60 6.87 10.81
C ILE A 328 -16.78 5.93 10.58
N GLY A 329 -16.52 4.69 10.20
CA GLY A 329 -17.60 3.74 10.00
C GLY A 329 -17.15 2.32 9.70
N GLN A 330 -18.12 1.43 9.53
CA GLN A 330 -17.83 0.04 9.17
C GLN A 330 -17.48 -0.08 7.68
N ALA A 331 -16.56 -0.98 7.39
CA ALA A 331 -16.22 -1.45 6.06
C ALA A 331 -16.21 -2.98 6.06
N PHE A 332 -16.45 -3.56 4.88
CA PHE A 332 -16.74 -4.98 4.74
C PHE A 332 -15.88 -5.58 3.64
N ARG A 333 -15.11 -6.62 3.98
CA ARG A 333 -14.30 -7.39 3.01
C ARG A 333 -14.59 -8.86 3.23
N ASN A 334 -15.16 -9.53 2.24
CA ASN A 334 -15.49 -10.96 2.24
C ASN A 334 -14.23 -11.82 2.11
N GLU A 335 -13.35 -11.71 3.11
CA GLU A 335 -12.08 -12.41 3.17
C GLU A 335 -12.26 -13.93 3.02
N ILE A 336 -11.44 -14.53 2.16
CA ILE A 336 -11.52 -15.95 1.79
C ILE A 336 -11.26 -16.83 3.02
N SER A 337 -10.19 -16.55 3.76
CA SER A 337 -9.79 -17.31 4.95
C SER A 337 -9.28 -16.35 6.04
N PRO A 338 -10.17 -15.66 6.78
CA PRO A 338 -9.77 -14.75 7.84
C PRO A 338 -9.10 -15.52 8.98
N ARG A 339 -7.84 -15.19 9.25
CA ARG A 339 -6.98 -15.75 10.31
C ARG A 339 -6.44 -14.60 11.17
N GLN A 340 -5.84 -14.90 12.32
CA GLN A 340 -5.12 -13.90 13.15
C GLN A 340 -6.01 -12.89 13.91
N GLY A 341 -7.16 -13.33 14.43
CA GLY A 341 -7.97 -12.49 15.34
C GLY A 341 -8.53 -11.24 14.67
N LEU A 342 -8.34 -10.09 15.32
CA LEU A 342 -8.80 -8.77 14.84
C LEU A 342 -7.97 -8.21 13.67
N LEU A 343 -6.85 -8.85 13.30
CA LEU A 343 -5.96 -8.33 12.25
C LEU A 343 -6.51 -8.54 10.84
N ARG A 344 -7.32 -9.60 10.64
CA ARG A 344 -7.97 -9.91 9.37
C ARG A 344 -9.39 -10.39 9.59
N VAL A 345 -10.32 -9.48 9.38
CA VAL A 345 -11.75 -9.64 9.69
C VAL A 345 -12.60 -9.24 8.49
N ARG A 346 -13.86 -9.67 8.49
CA ARG A 346 -14.82 -9.42 7.41
C ARG A 346 -15.61 -8.14 7.56
N GLU A 347 -15.75 -7.68 8.80
CA GLU A 347 -16.34 -6.41 9.18
C GLU A 347 -15.38 -5.71 10.15
N PHE A 348 -15.04 -4.46 9.86
CA PHE A 348 -14.14 -3.67 10.69
C PHE A 348 -14.43 -2.19 10.55
N THR A 349 -14.04 -1.45 11.60
CA THR A 349 -14.18 -0.01 11.62
C THR A 349 -12.94 0.62 11.02
N LEU A 350 -13.16 1.47 10.03
CA LEU A 350 -12.19 2.38 9.48
C LEU A 350 -12.45 3.79 10.01
N ALA A 351 -11.39 4.56 10.10
CA ALA A 351 -11.45 6.01 10.12
C ALA A 351 -10.61 6.49 8.94
N GLU A 352 -11.19 7.20 7.98
CA GLU A 352 -10.48 7.65 6.78
C GLU A 352 -10.62 9.16 6.64
N ILE A 353 -9.61 9.77 6.05
CA ILE A 353 -9.52 11.20 5.79
C ILE A 353 -9.22 11.37 4.31
N GLU A 354 -10.01 12.16 3.61
CA GLU A 354 -9.70 12.62 2.25
C GLU A 354 -9.30 14.09 2.31
N HIS A 355 -8.00 14.36 2.19
CA HIS A 355 -7.48 15.72 2.13
C HIS A 355 -7.35 16.18 0.68
N PHE A 356 -8.30 17.01 0.23
CA PHE A 356 -8.32 17.61 -1.09
C PHE A 356 -7.37 18.79 -1.15
N VAL A 357 -6.42 18.72 -2.08
CA VAL A 357 -5.37 19.73 -2.28
C VAL A 357 -5.20 20.02 -3.76
N ASP A 358 -4.60 21.16 -4.04
CA ASP A 358 -4.18 21.51 -5.39
C ASP A 358 -3.10 20.53 -5.90
N PRO A 359 -3.25 19.93 -7.09
CA PRO A 359 -2.25 19.01 -7.64
C PRO A 359 -0.90 19.68 -7.92
N GLU A 360 -0.87 20.99 -8.23
CA GLU A 360 0.38 21.73 -8.49
C GLU A 360 1.03 22.26 -7.21
N TYR A 361 0.27 22.42 -6.12
CA TYR A 361 0.75 23.03 -4.87
C TYR A 361 0.43 22.17 -3.64
N LYS A 362 1.31 21.21 -3.35
CA LYS A 362 1.20 20.27 -2.22
C LYS A 362 2.06 20.67 -1.00
N SER A 363 2.02 21.93 -0.62
CA SER A 363 2.60 22.43 0.64
C SER A 363 1.57 22.35 1.77
N HIS A 364 2.00 22.17 3.03
CA HIS A 364 1.10 22.19 4.18
C HIS A 364 1.48 23.26 5.20
N PRO A 365 0.57 24.20 5.57
CA PRO A 365 0.91 25.32 6.45
C PRO A 365 1.49 24.91 7.81
N LYS A 366 1.04 23.78 8.35
CA LYS A 366 1.49 23.23 9.63
C LYS A 366 2.63 22.19 9.51
N TYR A 367 3.22 22.01 8.32
CA TYR A 367 4.28 21.00 8.12
C TYR A 367 5.46 21.19 9.07
N SER A 368 5.84 22.44 9.34
CA SER A 368 6.91 22.79 10.28
C SER A 368 6.71 22.22 11.69
N GLU A 369 5.48 21.95 12.13
CA GLU A 369 5.18 21.37 13.45
C GLU A 369 5.61 19.90 13.57
N VAL A 370 5.79 19.21 12.45
CA VAL A 370 6.16 17.78 12.41
C VAL A 370 7.49 17.51 11.72
N ALA A 371 8.07 18.49 11.03
CA ALA A 371 9.30 18.32 10.26
C ALA A 371 10.48 17.81 11.12
N ASP A 372 10.54 18.19 12.40
CA ASP A 372 11.62 17.79 13.28
C ASP A 372 11.47 16.37 13.88
N LEU A 373 10.36 15.68 13.62
CA LEU A 373 10.13 14.33 14.12
C LEU A 373 11.10 13.33 13.48
N GLU A 374 11.69 12.47 14.31
CA GLU A 374 12.57 11.39 13.88
C GLU A 374 11.98 10.04 14.32
N PHE A 375 11.82 9.12 13.37
CA PHE A 375 11.26 7.79 13.63
C PHE A 375 11.71 6.78 12.56
N LEU A 376 11.42 5.50 12.79
CA LEU A 376 11.79 4.43 11.87
C LEU A 376 11.02 4.58 10.55
N MET A 377 11.75 4.80 9.47
CA MET A 377 11.24 4.84 8.11
C MET A 377 11.90 3.73 7.29
N PHE A 378 11.15 3.16 6.35
CA PHE A 378 11.61 2.11 5.45
C PHE A 378 11.30 2.47 3.99
N PRO A 379 12.09 3.39 3.39
CA PRO A 379 11.89 3.82 2.01
C PRO A 379 12.17 2.71 0.98
N ARG A 380 11.74 2.93 -0.27
CA ARG A 380 11.87 1.95 -1.37
C ARG A 380 13.31 1.46 -1.57
N GLU A 381 14.29 2.37 -1.55
CA GLU A 381 15.70 2.03 -1.81
C GLU A 381 16.25 1.05 -0.76
N GLN A 382 15.90 1.24 0.51
CA GLN A 382 16.32 0.36 1.61
C GLN A 382 15.66 -1.02 1.48
N GLN A 383 14.40 -1.09 1.05
CA GLN A 383 13.71 -2.36 0.80
C GLN A 383 14.38 -3.15 -0.32
N ILE A 384 14.63 -2.50 -1.47
CA ILE A 384 15.26 -3.15 -2.64
C ILE A 384 16.69 -3.60 -2.34
N SER A 385 17.42 -2.83 -1.54
CA SER A 385 18.79 -3.17 -1.13
C SER A 385 18.88 -4.13 0.07
N ALA A 386 17.74 -4.71 0.50
CA ALA A 386 17.64 -5.62 1.65
C ALA A 386 18.25 -5.05 2.95
N GLN A 387 18.20 -3.73 3.12
CA GLN A 387 18.59 -3.05 4.35
C GLN A 387 17.42 -3.00 5.33
N SER A 388 17.69 -2.78 6.61
CA SER A 388 16.66 -2.54 7.62
C SER A 388 16.14 -1.10 7.55
N ALA A 389 14.94 -0.88 8.11
CA ALA A 389 14.41 0.45 8.39
C ALA A 389 15.41 1.26 9.23
N LYS A 390 15.43 2.59 9.05
CA LYS A 390 16.34 3.50 9.74
C LYS A 390 15.58 4.67 10.35
N LYS A 391 16.10 5.23 11.44
CA LYS A 391 15.59 6.49 11.97
C LYS A 391 15.97 7.60 10.99
N ILE A 392 14.96 8.31 10.48
CA ILE A 392 15.12 9.42 9.54
C ILE A 392 14.28 10.58 10.07
N GLN A 393 14.83 11.79 10.02
CA GLN A 393 14.07 13.00 10.33
C GLN A 393 13.09 13.30 9.18
N LEU A 394 11.83 13.57 9.49
CA LEU A 394 10.79 13.77 8.48
C LEU A 394 11.10 14.96 7.54
N GLY A 395 11.67 16.03 8.08
CA GLY A 395 12.19 17.19 7.33
C GLY A 395 13.22 16.80 6.29
N GLU A 396 14.18 15.95 6.68
CA GLU A 396 15.20 15.42 5.77
C GLU A 396 14.57 14.57 4.67
N ALA A 397 13.63 13.68 5.03
CA ALA A 397 12.95 12.80 4.08
C ALA A 397 12.19 13.58 3.00
N VAL A 398 11.47 14.65 3.36
CA VAL A 398 10.77 15.50 2.38
C VAL A 398 11.76 16.32 1.55
N SER A 399 12.78 16.92 2.19
CA SER A 399 13.78 17.74 1.46
C SER A 399 14.57 16.96 0.41
N LYS A 400 14.77 15.65 0.63
CA LYS A 400 15.45 14.73 -0.29
C LYS A 400 14.52 14.08 -1.31
N GLY A 401 13.20 14.37 -1.26
CA GLY A 401 12.21 13.76 -2.14
C GLY A 401 11.93 12.28 -1.84
N ILE A 402 12.34 11.77 -0.66
CA ILE A 402 11.99 10.42 -0.21
C ILE A 402 10.49 10.35 0.06
N VAL A 403 9.96 11.36 0.76
CA VAL A 403 8.53 11.65 0.86
C VAL A 403 8.21 12.75 -0.14
N ASN A 404 7.22 12.52 -1.00
CA ASN A 404 7.01 13.32 -2.20
C ASN A 404 6.72 14.81 -1.95
N ASN A 405 5.97 15.15 -0.89
CA ASN A 405 5.57 16.53 -0.61
C ASN A 405 5.29 16.78 0.88
N GLU A 406 5.18 18.06 1.26
CA GLU A 406 4.94 18.47 2.65
C GLU A 406 3.57 18.04 3.17
N THR A 407 2.53 18.00 2.33
CA THR A 407 1.20 17.54 2.74
C THR A 407 1.21 16.06 3.15
N LEU A 408 1.84 15.20 2.33
CA LEU A 408 2.04 13.80 2.68
C LEU A 408 2.91 13.66 3.93
N GLY A 409 4.00 14.41 4.01
CA GLY A 409 4.85 14.46 5.20
C GLY A 409 4.09 14.88 6.46
N TYR A 410 3.21 15.89 6.36
CA TYR A 410 2.39 16.35 7.46
C TYR A 410 1.53 15.21 8.04
N PHE A 411 0.80 14.49 7.18
CA PHE A 411 -0.04 13.38 7.62
C PHE A 411 0.78 12.21 8.17
N ILE A 412 1.94 11.88 7.61
CA ILE A 412 2.87 10.89 8.19
C ILE A 412 3.24 11.28 9.63
N GLY A 413 3.67 12.53 9.84
CA GLY A 413 4.03 13.04 11.16
C GLY A 413 2.85 13.04 12.15
N ARG A 414 1.66 13.44 11.69
CA ARG A 414 0.44 13.41 12.52
C ARG A 414 0.02 11.99 12.88
N VAL A 415 0.14 11.02 11.97
CA VAL A 415 -0.11 9.60 12.24
C VAL A 415 0.88 9.06 13.27
N TYR A 416 2.17 9.37 13.15
CA TYR A 416 3.17 9.00 14.16
C TYR A 416 2.80 9.55 15.54
N LEU A 417 2.46 10.83 15.62
CA LEU A 417 2.05 11.46 16.88
C LEU A 417 0.78 10.83 17.46
N PHE A 418 -0.21 10.49 16.63
CA PHE A 418 -1.43 9.82 17.06
C PHE A 418 -1.13 8.45 17.67
N LEU A 419 -0.43 7.58 16.94
CA LEU A 419 -0.16 6.21 17.38
C LEU A 419 0.70 6.19 18.66
N THR A 420 1.72 7.04 18.73
CA THR A 420 2.61 7.10 19.90
C THR A 420 1.95 7.70 21.13
N ARG A 421 1.08 8.71 20.98
CA ARG A 421 0.29 9.26 22.10
C ARG A 421 -0.80 8.31 22.55
N LEU A 422 -1.30 7.45 21.66
CA LEU A 422 -2.27 6.41 22.01
C LEU A 422 -1.65 5.31 22.89
N GLY A 423 -0.33 5.13 22.84
CA GLY A 423 0.41 4.14 23.62
C GLY A 423 1.16 3.10 22.80
N ILE A 424 1.24 3.25 21.47
CA ILE A 424 2.07 2.39 20.63
C ILE A 424 3.54 2.70 20.88
N ASP A 425 4.30 1.67 21.26
CA ASP A 425 5.75 1.72 21.38
C ASP A 425 6.44 2.25 20.10
N LYS A 426 7.27 3.28 20.27
CA LYS A 426 7.98 4.00 19.21
C LYS A 426 9.03 3.16 18.49
N ASP A 427 9.68 2.23 19.20
CA ASP A 427 10.72 1.39 18.60
C ASP A 427 10.11 0.19 17.85
N ARG A 428 8.80 -0.03 18.00
CA ARG A 428 7.99 -1.05 17.32
C ARG A 428 6.98 -0.46 16.34
N LEU A 429 7.21 0.77 15.91
CA LEU A 429 6.43 1.50 14.91
C LEU A 429 7.36 1.95 13.79
N ARG A 430 7.03 1.62 12.54
CA ARG A 430 7.77 2.09 11.36
C ARG A 430 6.84 2.59 10.27
N PHE A 431 7.37 3.38 9.36
CA PHE A 431 6.67 3.85 8.15
C PHE A 431 7.32 3.24 6.92
N ARG A 432 6.63 2.33 6.23
CA ARG A 432 7.14 1.63 5.04
C ARG A 432 6.56 2.26 3.79
N GLN A 433 7.43 2.62 2.84
CA GLN A 433 6.99 3.13 1.55
C GLN A 433 6.59 1.95 0.64
N HIS A 434 5.48 2.04 -0.10
CA HIS A 434 5.14 1.02 -1.10
C HIS A 434 6.20 0.94 -2.19
N LEU A 435 6.53 -0.26 -2.66
CA LEU A 435 7.36 -0.45 -3.86
C LEU A 435 6.59 -0.04 -5.13
N ALA A 436 7.30 0.17 -6.24
CA ALA A 436 6.67 0.63 -7.49
C ALA A 436 5.63 -0.34 -8.07
N ASN A 437 5.79 -1.65 -7.83
CA ASN A 437 4.83 -2.70 -8.21
C ASN A 437 3.65 -2.82 -7.23
N GLU A 438 3.84 -2.46 -5.95
CA GLU A 438 2.78 -2.45 -4.93
C GLU A 438 1.86 -1.22 -5.04
N MET A 439 2.38 -0.12 -5.60
CA MET A 439 1.62 1.11 -5.76
C MET A 439 0.39 0.88 -6.65
N ALA A 440 -0.76 1.35 -6.18
CA ALA A 440 -1.90 1.50 -7.07
C ALA A 440 -1.49 2.37 -8.26
N HIS A 441 -1.85 1.95 -9.48
CA HIS A 441 -1.55 2.63 -10.75
C HIS A 441 -1.84 4.15 -10.81
N TYR A 442 -2.63 4.68 -9.87
CA TYR A 442 -2.97 6.10 -9.73
C TYR A 442 -2.29 6.83 -8.57
N ALA A 443 -1.61 6.11 -7.67
CA ALA A 443 -0.96 6.72 -6.52
C ALA A 443 0.35 7.38 -6.94
N ALA A 444 0.66 8.58 -6.44
CA ALA A 444 1.93 9.25 -6.66
C ALA A 444 2.99 8.81 -5.64
N ASP A 445 2.57 8.54 -4.41
CA ASP A 445 3.38 7.97 -3.33
C ASP A 445 2.46 7.33 -2.29
N CYS A 446 2.95 6.34 -1.54
CA CYS A 446 2.16 5.68 -0.50
C CYS A 446 3.06 5.16 0.62
N TRP A 447 2.65 5.40 1.86
CA TRP A 447 3.36 5.01 3.07
C TRP A 447 2.42 4.32 4.05
N ASP A 448 2.83 3.15 4.55
CA ASP A 448 2.10 2.41 5.58
C ASP A 448 2.76 2.64 6.93
N ALA A 449 1.98 3.06 7.93
CA ALA A 449 2.37 2.92 9.33
C ALA A 449 2.18 1.46 9.75
N GLU A 450 3.28 0.75 9.94
CA GLU A 450 3.32 -0.64 10.36
C GLU A 450 3.70 -0.74 11.83
N ILE A 451 2.95 -1.54 12.59
CA ILE A 451 3.20 -1.81 14.00
C ILE A 451 3.65 -3.25 14.15
N GLU A 452 4.78 -3.47 14.83
CA GLU A 452 5.30 -4.82 15.06
C GLU A 452 4.47 -5.54 16.11
N SER A 453 3.85 -6.66 15.76
CA SER A 453 3.09 -7.53 16.66
C SER A 453 3.74 -8.91 16.80
N SER A 454 3.14 -9.80 17.59
CA SER A 454 3.50 -11.22 17.64
C SER A 454 3.36 -11.92 16.27
N TYR A 455 2.59 -11.34 15.33
CA TYR A 455 2.45 -11.79 13.95
C TYR A 455 3.45 -11.13 12.97
N GLY A 456 4.36 -10.28 13.45
CA GLY A 456 5.28 -9.48 12.64
C GLY A 456 4.76 -8.07 12.39
N TRP A 457 5.32 -7.39 11.40
CA TRP A 457 4.92 -6.03 11.02
C TRP A 457 3.55 -6.02 10.34
N ILE A 458 2.60 -5.28 10.93
CA ILE A 458 1.23 -5.19 10.44
C ILE A 458 0.92 -3.76 10.04
N GLU A 459 0.51 -3.56 8.79
CA GLU A 459 -0.02 -2.30 8.28
C GLU A 459 -1.30 -1.92 9.05
N CYS A 460 -1.25 -0.79 9.75
CA CYS A 460 -2.34 -0.29 10.59
C CYS A 460 -2.92 1.02 10.09
N VAL A 461 -2.14 1.81 9.36
CA VAL A 461 -2.58 3.04 8.70
C VAL A 461 -1.92 3.13 7.32
N GLY A 462 -2.71 3.15 6.24
CA GLY A 462 -2.23 3.50 4.90
C GLY A 462 -2.27 5.01 4.69
N ILE A 463 -1.25 5.60 4.06
CA ILE A 463 -1.15 7.04 3.81
C ILE A 463 -0.79 7.24 2.34
N ALA A 464 -1.80 7.38 1.49
CA ALA A 464 -1.66 7.39 0.04
C ALA A 464 -1.85 8.79 -0.54
N ASP A 465 -1.05 9.15 -1.53
CA ASP A 465 -1.32 10.26 -2.45
C ASP A 465 -2.03 9.69 -3.68
N ARG A 466 -3.36 9.71 -3.69
CA ARG A 466 -4.20 9.07 -4.72
C ARG A 466 -4.33 9.89 -6.01
N SER A 467 -3.59 10.99 -6.12
CA SER A 467 -3.74 11.97 -7.19
C SER A 467 -5.22 12.37 -7.36
N ALA A 468 -5.72 12.46 -8.59
CA ALA A 468 -7.08 12.89 -8.91
C ALA A 468 -7.99 11.73 -9.39
N TYR A 469 -7.54 10.48 -9.25
CA TYR A 469 -8.17 9.31 -9.87
C TYR A 469 -9.65 9.14 -9.51
N ASP A 470 -9.99 9.16 -8.22
CA ASP A 470 -11.36 8.90 -7.76
C ASP A 470 -12.36 9.94 -8.28
N LEU A 471 -11.99 11.22 -8.21
CA LEU A 471 -12.83 12.31 -8.71
C LEU A 471 -12.99 12.26 -10.23
N HIS A 472 -11.93 11.89 -10.97
CA HIS A 472 -12.02 11.68 -12.42
C HIS A 472 -12.93 10.50 -12.76
N ALA A 473 -12.74 9.35 -12.13
CA ALA A 473 -13.53 8.16 -12.39
C ALA A 473 -15.03 8.38 -12.13
N HIS A 474 -15.37 9.06 -11.04
CA HIS A 474 -16.76 9.44 -10.76
C HIS A 474 -17.28 10.52 -11.70
N THR A 475 -16.46 11.50 -12.11
CA THR A 475 -16.84 12.50 -13.11
C THR A 475 -17.19 11.85 -14.44
N GLU A 476 -16.33 10.96 -14.94
CA GLU A 476 -16.53 10.24 -16.19
C GLU A 476 -17.78 9.35 -16.15
N LYS A 477 -18.01 8.65 -15.04
CA LYS A 477 -19.13 7.73 -14.93
C LYS A 477 -20.47 8.42 -14.70
N SER A 478 -20.50 9.50 -13.92
CA SER A 478 -21.73 10.22 -13.56
C SER A 478 -22.10 11.35 -14.53
N GLY A 479 -21.11 11.88 -15.28
CA GLY A 479 -21.26 13.10 -16.08
C GLY A 479 -21.32 14.38 -15.26
N VAL A 480 -21.12 14.31 -13.93
CA VAL A 480 -21.10 15.47 -13.04
C VAL A 480 -19.65 15.89 -12.80
N PRO A 481 -19.24 17.12 -13.14
CA PRO A 481 -17.87 17.57 -12.92
C PRO A 481 -17.56 17.73 -11.43
N LEU A 482 -16.60 16.94 -10.93
CA LEU A 482 -16.05 17.04 -9.57
C LEU A 482 -14.73 17.80 -9.58
N VAL A 483 -14.83 19.12 -9.75
CA VAL A 483 -13.68 20.03 -9.92
C VAL A 483 -13.69 21.15 -8.90
N ALA A 484 -12.52 21.69 -8.61
CA ALA A 484 -12.34 22.91 -7.84
C ALA A 484 -12.05 24.11 -8.77
N HIS A 485 -12.18 25.29 -8.19
CA HIS A 485 -11.96 26.57 -8.87
C HIS A 485 -11.05 27.45 -8.04
N GLU A 486 -10.00 27.99 -8.65
CA GLU A 486 -9.13 28.97 -8.06
C GLU A 486 -9.26 30.29 -8.82
N LYS A 487 -9.69 31.35 -8.14
CA LYS A 487 -9.75 32.69 -8.74
C LYS A 487 -8.34 33.25 -8.86
N PHE A 488 -7.98 33.73 -10.04
CA PHE A 488 -6.73 34.47 -10.19
C PHE A 488 -6.84 35.85 -9.54
N SER A 489 -5.74 36.32 -8.96
CA SER A 489 -5.63 37.70 -8.47
C SER A 489 -5.80 38.72 -9.61
N GLU A 490 -5.27 38.39 -10.80
CA GLU A 490 -5.44 39.15 -12.03
C GLU A 490 -5.85 38.21 -13.18
N PRO A 491 -6.76 38.62 -14.09
CA PRO A 491 -7.17 37.78 -15.21
C PRO A 491 -5.98 37.41 -16.09
N LYS A 492 -5.78 36.12 -16.35
CA LYS A 492 -4.73 35.64 -17.26
C LYS A 492 -5.25 35.63 -18.70
N GLU A 493 -4.48 36.20 -19.63
CA GLU A 493 -4.76 36.04 -21.06
C GLU A 493 -4.22 34.69 -21.52
N VAL A 494 -5.14 33.78 -21.85
CA VAL A 494 -4.80 32.45 -22.39
C VAL A 494 -5.18 32.43 -23.86
N GLU A 495 -4.23 32.07 -24.72
CA GLU A 495 -4.52 31.78 -26.12
C GLU A 495 -5.17 30.38 -26.19
N LYS A 496 -6.46 30.34 -26.47
CA LYS A 496 -7.19 29.08 -26.62
C LYS A 496 -7.47 28.84 -28.10
N LEU A 497 -7.22 27.61 -28.56
CA LEU A 497 -7.65 27.18 -29.88
C LEU A 497 -9.17 27.03 -29.86
N VAL A 498 -9.86 27.79 -30.71
CA VAL A 498 -11.31 27.73 -30.89
C VAL A 498 -11.57 27.00 -32.20
N ILE A 499 -12.23 25.85 -32.10
CA ILE A 499 -12.76 25.11 -33.23
C ILE A 499 -14.26 25.39 -33.26
N ALA A 500 -14.71 26.11 -34.28
CA ALA A 500 -16.10 26.51 -34.44
C ALA A 500 -16.69 25.87 -35.71
N PRO A 501 -17.38 24.72 -35.58
CA PRO A 501 -18.09 24.10 -36.69
C PRO A 501 -19.25 24.99 -37.18
N VAL A 502 -19.31 25.26 -38.48
CA VAL A 502 -20.38 26.05 -39.09
C VAL A 502 -21.59 25.17 -39.32
N LYS A 503 -22.45 25.08 -38.28
CA LYS A 503 -23.60 24.15 -38.23
C LYS A 503 -24.45 24.21 -39.51
N LYS A 504 -24.70 25.39 -40.08
CA LYS A 504 -25.47 25.54 -41.32
C LYS A 504 -24.85 24.79 -42.50
N GLU A 505 -23.55 24.98 -42.74
CA GLU A 505 -22.83 24.35 -43.86
C GLU A 505 -22.69 22.83 -43.64
N LEU A 506 -22.39 22.42 -42.40
CA LEU A 506 -22.34 21.00 -42.02
C LEU A 506 -23.70 20.32 -42.14
N GLY A 507 -24.80 21.01 -41.82
CA GLY A 507 -26.16 20.50 -41.98
C GLY A 507 -26.55 20.30 -43.44
N LEU A 508 -26.13 21.21 -44.32
CA LEU A 508 -26.33 21.08 -45.77
C LEU A 508 -25.52 19.91 -46.37
N ALA A 509 -24.29 19.71 -45.90
CA ALA A 509 -23.39 18.68 -46.42
C ALA A 509 -23.68 17.28 -45.88
N PHE A 510 -23.97 17.15 -44.59
CA PHE A 510 -24.03 15.84 -43.91
C PHE A 510 -25.44 15.46 -43.42
N LYS A 511 -26.43 16.36 -43.52
CA LYS A 511 -27.85 16.11 -43.18
C LYS A 511 -28.01 15.39 -41.84
N GLY A 512 -28.53 14.16 -41.84
CA GLY A 512 -28.75 13.36 -40.63
C GLY A 512 -27.48 13.01 -39.83
N ASN A 513 -26.30 13.09 -40.47
CA ASN A 513 -25.01 12.81 -39.83
C ASN A 513 -24.34 14.07 -39.23
N GLN A 514 -24.95 15.26 -39.39
CA GLN A 514 -24.39 16.53 -38.93
C GLN A 514 -23.93 16.49 -37.46
N LYS A 515 -24.76 15.96 -36.56
CA LYS A 515 -24.47 15.92 -35.12
C LYS A 515 -23.16 15.18 -34.83
N LYS A 516 -22.97 14.01 -35.45
CA LYS A 516 -21.77 13.17 -35.29
C LYS A 516 -20.51 13.86 -35.81
N VAL A 517 -20.61 14.57 -36.94
CA VAL A 517 -19.48 15.30 -37.54
C VAL A 517 -19.12 16.53 -36.69
N VAL A 518 -20.11 17.26 -36.16
CA VAL A 518 -19.89 18.39 -35.25
C VAL A 518 -19.20 17.93 -33.98
N GLU A 519 -19.69 16.86 -33.33
CA GLU A 519 -19.09 16.30 -32.12
C GLU A 519 -17.65 15.85 -32.36
N ALA A 520 -17.36 15.22 -33.51
CA ALA A 520 -16.01 14.80 -33.86
C ALA A 520 -15.05 15.99 -34.12
N LEU A 521 -15.53 17.05 -34.78
CA LEU A 521 -14.73 18.27 -34.98
C LEU A 521 -14.45 18.99 -33.65
N GLU A 522 -15.44 19.07 -32.76
CA GLU A 522 -15.28 19.70 -31.44
C GLU A 522 -14.36 18.90 -30.50
N ALA A 523 -14.18 17.59 -30.76
CA ALA A 523 -13.34 16.70 -29.98
C ALA A 523 -11.86 16.65 -30.45
N MET A 524 -11.47 17.36 -31.52
CA MET A 524 -10.09 17.34 -32.01
C MET A 524 -9.11 17.90 -30.97
N ASN A 525 -7.93 17.28 -30.85
CA ASN A 525 -6.85 17.84 -30.05
C ASN A 525 -6.14 19.01 -30.76
N GLU A 526 -5.30 19.76 -30.03
CA GLU A 526 -4.65 20.97 -30.56
C GLU A 526 -3.83 20.68 -31.82
N LYS A 527 -3.10 19.57 -31.85
CA LYS A 527 -2.27 19.20 -33.00
C LYS A 527 -3.14 18.90 -34.23
N GLU A 528 -4.17 18.06 -34.07
CA GLU A 528 -5.11 17.71 -35.15
C GLU A 528 -5.79 18.93 -35.74
N ALA A 529 -6.26 19.84 -34.89
CA ALA A 529 -6.93 21.05 -35.33
C ALA A 529 -5.99 22.04 -36.03
N LEU A 530 -4.73 22.15 -35.60
CA LEU A 530 -3.72 22.95 -36.30
C LEU A 530 -3.33 22.33 -37.65
N ASP A 531 -3.16 21.01 -37.72
CA ASP A 531 -2.88 20.28 -38.97
C ASP A 531 -4.05 20.40 -39.96
N MET A 532 -5.28 20.30 -39.46
CA MET A 532 -6.50 20.53 -40.23
C MET A 532 -6.56 21.95 -40.77
N LYS A 533 -6.28 22.95 -39.92
CA LYS A 533 -6.25 24.37 -40.31
C LYS A 533 -5.27 24.60 -41.46
N ALA A 534 -4.03 24.12 -41.33
CA ALA A 534 -3.02 24.25 -42.38
C ALA A 534 -3.46 23.58 -43.69
N SER A 535 -4.09 22.41 -43.60
CA SER A 535 -4.62 21.68 -44.75
C SER A 535 -5.77 22.42 -45.44
N LEU A 536 -6.71 22.98 -44.68
CA LEU A 536 -7.83 23.78 -45.19
C LEU A 536 -7.37 25.10 -45.81
N GLU A 537 -6.31 25.71 -45.29
CA GLU A 537 -5.72 26.93 -45.85
C GLU A 537 -5.00 26.67 -47.17
N THR A 538 -4.34 25.51 -47.31
CA THR A 538 -3.58 25.15 -48.51
C THR A 538 -4.45 24.55 -49.62
N LYS A 539 -5.34 23.61 -49.26
CA LYS A 539 -6.11 22.79 -50.23
C LYS A 539 -7.61 23.14 -50.28
N GLY A 540 -8.12 23.90 -49.32
CA GLY A 540 -9.55 24.24 -49.22
C GLY A 540 -10.48 23.11 -48.75
N VAL A 541 -9.96 21.88 -48.69
CA VAL A 541 -10.67 20.66 -48.27
C VAL A 541 -9.71 19.69 -47.60
N VAL A 542 -10.21 18.91 -46.63
CA VAL A 542 -9.46 17.90 -45.89
C VAL A 542 -10.35 16.68 -45.62
N GLU A 543 -9.79 15.49 -45.75
CA GLU A 543 -10.46 14.26 -45.33
C GLU A 543 -10.29 14.08 -43.82
N PHE A 544 -11.39 13.90 -43.11
CA PHE A 544 -11.44 13.80 -41.66
C PHE A 544 -12.15 12.52 -41.23
N TYR A 545 -11.49 11.68 -40.45
CA TYR A 545 -12.07 10.43 -39.98
C TYR A 545 -13.03 10.66 -38.83
N VAL A 546 -14.28 10.20 -38.95
CA VAL A 546 -15.29 10.31 -37.89
C VAL A 546 -15.54 8.92 -37.31
N CYS A 547 -14.98 8.65 -36.12
CA CYS A 547 -15.06 7.34 -35.47
C CYS A 547 -16.51 6.85 -35.25
N THR A 548 -17.46 7.77 -35.00
CA THR A 548 -18.89 7.45 -34.78
C THR A 548 -19.66 7.11 -36.06
N LEU A 549 -19.03 7.34 -37.22
CA LEU A 549 -19.51 6.96 -38.56
C LEU A 549 -18.68 5.81 -39.16
N GLY A 550 -17.45 5.61 -38.70
CA GLY A 550 -16.54 4.59 -39.21
C GLY A 550 -15.93 4.92 -40.58
N GLU A 551 -16.05 6.16 -41.06
CA GLU A 551 -15.63 6.59 -42.40
C GLU A 551 -14.94 7.97 -42.39
N ASN A 552 -14.22 8.28 -43.48
CA ASN A 552 -13.67 9.61 -43.72
C ASN A 552 -14.72 10.50 -44.38
N VAL A 553 -14.83 11.74 -43.90
CA VAL A 553 -15.70 12.78 -44.46
C VAL A 553 -14.89 13.96 -44.96
N SER A 554 -15.36 14.57 -46.05
CA SER A 554 -14.69 15.70 -46.68
C SER A 554 -15.12 17.03 -46.04
N ILE A 555 -14.24 17.64 -45.25
CA ILE A 555 -14.47 18.91 -44.57
C ILE A 555 -13.91 20.05 -45.42
N LYS A 556 -14.76 21.02 -45.76
CA LYS A 556 -14.38 22.22 -46.54
C LYS A 556 -14.08 23.41 -45.64
N LYS A 557 -13.31 24.37 -46.15
CA LYS A 557 -12.92 25.59 -45.40
C LYS A 557 -14.10 26.41 -44.85
N ASN A 558 -15.27 26.39 -45.49
CA ASN A 558 -16.47 27.08 -45.01
C ASN A 558 -17.24 26.30 -43.92
N MET A 559 -16.86 25.05 -43.63
CA MET A 559 -17.56 24.18 -42.69
C MET A 559 -17.02 24.25 -41.26
N VAL A 560 -15.80 24.73 -41.07
CA VAL A 560 -15.18 24.84 -39.75
C VAL A 560 -14.22 26.03 -39.72
N SER A 561 -14.28 26.83 -38.65
CA SER A 561 -13.33 27.90 -38.38
C SER A 561 -12.39 27.46 -37.26
N ILE A 562 -11.08 27.60 -37.46
CA ILE A 562 -10.06 27.25 -36.47
C ILE A 562 -9.19 28.50 -36.21
N SER A 563 -9.36 29.12 -35.05
CA SER A 563 -8.69 30.36 -34.64
C SER A 563 -7.99 30.18 -33.30
N LYS A 564 -6.90 30.92 -33.07
CA LYS A 564 -6.38 31.14 -31.71
C LYS A 564 -7.00 32.43 -31.20
N GLU A 565 -7.78 32.35 -30.15
CA GLU A 565 -8.44 33.50 -29.54
C GLU A 565 -7.85 33.76 -28.16
N LYS A 566 -7.54 35.02 -27.88
CA LYS A 566 -7.11 35.45 -26.54
C LYS A 566 -8.34 35.56 -25.66
N LYS A 567 -8.47 34.66 -24.70
CA LYS A 567 -9.52 34.69 -23.69
C LYS A 567 -8.93 35.13 -22.36
N LYS A 568 -9.58 36.10 -21.71
CA LYS A 568 -9.30 36.42 -20.31
C LYS A 568 -9.95 35.37 -19.43
N GLU A 569 -9.13 34.57 -18.77
CA GLU A 569 -9.58 33.63 -17.75
C GLU A 569 -9.45 34.28 -16.38
N HIS A 570 -10.56 34.30 -15.64
CA HIS A 570 -10.62 34.86 -14.29
C HIS A 570 -10.39 33.81 -13.20
N GLN A 571 -10.42 32.52 -13.57
CA GLN A 571 -10.23 31.41 -12.65
C GLN A 571 -9.63 30.19 -13.37
N ARG A 572 -8.85 29.39 -12.64
CA ARG A 572 -8.42 28.05 -13.03
C ARG A 572 -9.45 27.04 -12.56
N THR A 573 -9.76 26.04 -13.38
CA THR A 573 -10.56 24.87 -13.00
C THR A 573 -9.68 23.63 -13.09
N PHE A 574 -9.67 22.81 -12.05
CA PHE A 574 -8.86 21.60 -12.00
C PHE A 574 -9.52 20.55 -11.10
N THR A 575 -9.13 19.28 -11.27
CA THR A 575 -9.53 18.21 -10.36
C THR A 575 -8.54 18.15 -9.20
N PRO A 576 -8.99 18.27 -7.94
CA PRO A 576 -8.10 18.21 -6.78
C PRO A 576 -7.36 16.88 -6.70
N SER A 577 -6.12 16.94 -6.19
CA SER A 577 -5.41 15.75 -5.71
C SER A 577 -5.90 15.39 -4.32
N VAL A 578 -5.79 14.12 -3.93
CA VAL A 578 -6.22 13.64 -2.62
C VAL A 578 -5.07 12.94 -1.88
N ILE A 579 -4.85 13.34 -0.62
CA ILE A 579 -4.04 12.57 0.33
C ILE A 579 -5.00 11.84 1.27
N GLU A 580 -4.86 10.51 1.34
CA GLU A 580 -5.71 9.62 2.13
C GLU A 580 -4.93 8.91 3.23
N PRO A 581 -5.08 9.36 4.49
CA PRO A 581 -4.82 8.55 5.66
C PRO A 581 -6.00 7.62 6.00
N SER A 582 -5.82 6.31 5.87
CA SER A 582 -6.82 5.27 6.18
C SER A 582 -6.41 4.42 7.38
N PHE A 583 -7.19 4.44 8.46
CA PHE A 583 -6.85 3.85 9.76
C PHE A 583 -7.66 2.57 10.02
N GLY A 584 -6.96 1.43 10.12
CA GLY A 584 -7.53 0.15 10.54
C GLY A 584 -7.70 0.07 12.06
N ILE A 585 -8.80 0.61 12.60
CA ILE A 585 -9.01 0.76 14.05
C ILE A 585 -8.89 -0.56 14.82
N GLY A 586 -9.41 -1.66 14.26
CA GLY A 586 -9.30 -2.99 14.87
C GLY A 586 -7.84 -3.48 14.97
N ARG A 587 -7.01 -3.22 13.96
CA ARG A 587 -5.59 -3.56 13.94
C ARG A 587 -4.82 -2.72 14.97
N ILE A 588 -5.07 -1.41 14.99
CA ILE A 588 -4.46 -0.48 15.96
C ILE A 588 -4.77 -0.91 17.40
N ILE A 589 -6.03 -1.23 17.70
CA ILE A 589 -6.46 -1.69 19.02
C ILE A 589 -5.77 -3.01 19.40
N TYR A 590 -5.67 -3.97 18.47
CA TYR A 590 -4.99 -5.23 18.74
C TYR A 590 -3.51 -5.02 19.08
N CYS A 591 -2.79 -4.23 18.28
CA CYS A 591 -1.40 -3.89 18.54
C CYS A 591 -1.23 -3.12 19.86
N LEU A 592 -2.16 -2.22 20.20
CA LEU A 592 -2.18 -1.52 21.48
C LEU A 592 -2.32 -2.49 22.65
N TYR A 593 -3.17 -3.52 22.54
CA TYR A 593 -3.28 -4.56 23.58
C TYR A 593 -1.97 -5.32 23.75
N GLU A 594 -1.31 -5.74 22.66
CA GLU A 594 -0.03 -6.44 22.77
C GLU A 594 1.06 -5.55 23.39
N HIS A 595 1.15 -4.28 22.98
CA HIS A 595 2.19 -3.36 23.48
C HIS A 595 1.95 -2.95 24.94
N SER A 596 0.70 -3.05 25.41
CA SER A 596 0.32 -2.75 26.80
C SER A 596 0.26 -4.00 27.69
N PHE A 597 0.46 -5.20 27.15
CA PHE A 597 0.36 -6.44 27.90
C PHE A 597 1.65 -6.72 28.66
N LEU A 598 1.60 -6.55 29.98
CA LEU A 598 2.71 -6.88 30.87
C LEU A 598 2.52 -8.31 31.40
N HIS A 599 3.53 -9.16 31.21
CA HIS A 599 3.60 -10.47 31.84
C HIS A 599 4.37 -10.32 33.16
N GLU A 600 3.68 -10.20 34.28
CA GLU A 600 4.33 -10.41 35.58
C GLU A 600 4.68 -11.90 35.67
N ALA A 601 5.97 -12.23 35.57
CA ALA A 601 6.46 -13.55 35.92
C ALA A 601 6.17 -13.76 37.42
N GLN A 602 5.25 -14.67 37.72
CA GLN A 602 4.98 -15.12 39.09
C GLN A 602 6.12 -15.97 39.63
#